data_AF-A0A6G4ZRU3-F1
#
_entry.id   AF-A0A6G4ZRU3-F1
#
_cell.length_a   1.000
_cell.length_b   1.000
_cell.length_c   1.000
_cell.angle_alpha   90.00
_cell.angle_beta   90.00
_cell.angle_gamma   90.00
#
_symmetry.space_group_name_H-M   'P 1'
#
loop_
_entity.id
_entity.type
_entity.pdbx_description
1 polymer ?
#
loop_
_entity_poly.entity_id
_entity_poly.type
_entity_poly.pdbx_seq_one_letter_code
_entity_poly.pdbx_strand_id
1 'polypeptide(L)'
;LTPFKGRAAIIFDSAEQIREFPECAKLSHLEVIYAPKGQTADAYIIELAEQNKSPRTLTVVTSDNGLARQCQHIGTETLSIEDFITFVMKKNKKKPLQKPTYRESKSEIERLRKIFEGKLGL
;
A
#
# COMPACT_ATOMS: atom_id res chain seq x y z
N LEU A 1 -0.32 -1.29 -12.35
CA LEU A 1 -0.42 -1.19 -10.88
C LEU A 1 0.97 -1.46 -10.33
N THR A 2 1.70 -0.46 -9.83
CA THR A 2 2.96 -0.74 -9.11
C THR A 2 2.60 -1.09 -7.67
N PRO A 3 2.94 -2.30 -7.18
CA PRO A 3 2.40 -2.82 -5.93
C PRO A 3 2.94 -2.08 -4.70
N PHE A 4 2.10 -2.03 -3.67
CA PHE A 4 2.56 -1.87 -2.29
C PHE A 4 3.68 -2.89 -2.03
N LYS A 5 4.85 -2.43 -1.59
CA LYS A 5 6.01 -3.29 -1.31
C LYS A 5 6.08 -3.44 0.20
N GLY A 6 5.32 -4.40 0.71
CA GLY A 6 5.14 -4.69 2.13
C GLY A 6 4.11 -5.82 2.28
N ARG A 7 4.04 -6.41 3.47
CA ARG A 7 2.93 -7.32 3.83
C ARG A 7 1.93 -6.50 4.65
N ALA A 8 0.65 -6.64 4.35
CA ALA A 8 -0.42 -6.04 5.13
C ALA A 8 -1.34 -7.15 5.65
N ALA A 9 -1.82 -6.98 6.88
CA ALA A 9 -2.87 -7.82 7.44
C ALA A 9 -4.09 -6.95 7.72
N ILE A 10 -5.27 -7.40 7.28
CA ILE A 10 -6.55 -6.81 7.66
C ILE A 10 -7.17 -7.73 8.70
N ILE A 11 -7.45 -7.18 9.88
CA ILE A 11 -8.02 -7.91 10.99
C ILE A 11 -9.50 -7.54 11.09
N PHE A 12 -10.38 -8.55 11.05
CA PHE A 12 -11.81 -8.39 11.28
C PHE A 12 -12.22 -9.01 12.61
N ASP A 13 -13.22 -8.43 13.28
CA ASP A 13 -13.92 -9.11 14.36
C ASP A 13 -14.56 -10.40 13.83
N SER A 14 -14.61 -11.45 14.66
CA SER A 14 -15.38 -12.65 14.32
C SER A 14 -16.88 -12.34 14.40
N ALA A 15 -17.46 -11.90 13.29
CA ALA A 15 -18.91 -11.78 13.14
C ALA A 15 -19.52 -13.19 13.05
N GLU A 16 -19.86 -13.76 14.20
CA GLU A 16 -20.78 -14.90 14.42
C GLU A 16 -20.59 -16.19 13.61
N GLN A 17 -19.49 -16.40 12.88
CA GLN A 17 -19.19 -17.71 12.30
C GLN A 17 -18.15 -18.48 13.13
N ILE A 18 -18.67 -19.21 14.13
CA ILE A 18 -18.33 -20.58 14.55
C ILE A 18 -16.97 -21.14 14.04
N ARG A 19 -15.81 -20.56 14.36
CA ARG A 19 -14.52 -21.22 14.07
C ARG A 19 -13.50 -20.95 15.18
N GLU A 20 -12.83 -22.00 15.64
CA GLU A 20 -11.88 -21.98 16.76
C GLU A 20 -10.51 -21.38 16.38
N PHE A 21 -10.24 -21.20 15.08
CA PHE A 21 -8.93 -20.76 14.58
C PHE A 21 -9.08 -19.62 13.56
N PRO A 22 -8.15 -18.65 13.53
CA PRO A 22 -8.15 -17.57 12.55
C PRO A 22 -7.98 -18.12 11.13
N GLU A 23 -8.91 -17.81 10.24
CA GLU A 23 -8.80 -18.16 8.82
C GLU A 23 -8.00 -17.07 8.09
N CYS A 24 -6.92 -17.47 7.41
CA CYS A 24 -6.05 -16.55 6.67
C CYS A 24 -6.31 -16.68 5.17
N ALA A 25 -6.98 -15.68 4.56
CA ALA A 25 -7.04 -15.58 3.10
C ALA A 25 -5.80 -14.82 2.61
N LYS A 26 -4.93 -15.49 1.85
CA LYS A 26 -3.68 -14.92 1.32
C LYS A 26 -3.84 -14.43 -0.11
N LEU A 27 -3.79 -13.11 -0.29
CA LEU A 27 -3.68 -12.44 -1.58
C LEU A 27 -2.25 -11.88 -1.72
N SER A 28 -1.27 -12.72 -2.12
CA SER A 28 0.17 -12.43 -2.31
C SER A 28 0.90 -11.59 -1.23
N HIS A 29 0.48 -10.34 -1.02
CA HIS A 29 1.02 -9.36 -0.07
C HIS A 29 -0.02 -8.85 0.95
N LEU A 30 -1.26 -9.34 0.88
CA LEU A 30 -2.36 -9.01 1.78
C LEU A 30 -2.89 -10.29 2.43
N GLU A 31 -2.94 -10.28 3.75
CA GLU A 31 -3.55 -11.35 4.55
C GLU A 31 -4.84 -10.80 5.18
N VAL A 32 -5.92 -11.54 5.09
CA VAL A 32 -7.14 -11.25 5.86
C VAL A 32 -7.17 -12.22 7.03
N ILE A 33 -7.30 -11.69 8.24
CA ILE A 33 -7.32 -12.46 9.49
C ILE A 33 -8.62 -12.16 10.21
N TYR A 34 -9.32 -13.20 10.64
CA TYR A 34 -10.46 -13.07 11.54
C TYR A 34 -9.99 -13.29 12.97
N ALA A 35 -10.31 -12.38 13.88
CA ALA A 35 -9.99 -12.52 15.29
C ALA A 35 -10.65 -13.80 15.87
N PRO A 36 -9.97 -14.50 16.79
CA PRO A 36 -10.54 -15.64 17.51
C PRO A 36 -11.91 -15.35 18.13
N LYS A 37 -12.71 -16.41 18.37
CA LYS A 37 -14.01 -16.28 19.02
C LYS A 37 -13.86 -15.64 20.41
N GLY A 38 -14.62 -14.59 20.66
CA GLY A 38 -14.60 -13.88 21.95
C GLY A 38 -13.45 -12.88 22.10
N GLN A 39 -12.65 -12.67 21.04
CA GLN A 39 -11.62 -11.64 20.98
C GLN A 39 -12.00 -10.59 19.92
N THR A 40 -11.82 -9.32 20.25
CA THR A 40 -11.99 -8.24 19.29
C THR A 40 -10.76 -8.11 18.40
N ALA A 41 -10.93 -7.51 17.22
CA ALA A 41 -9.84 -7.16 16.33
C ALA A 41 -8.78 -6.32 17.05
N ASP A 42 -9.20 -5.34 17.85
CA ASP A 42 -8.31 -4.49 18.65
C ASP A 42 -7.45 -5.31 19.62
N ALA A 43 -8.08 -6.20 20.39
CA ALA A 43 -7.38 -7.06 21.35
C ALA A 43 -6.40 -8.00 20.63
N TYR A 44 -6.78 -8.51 19.46
CA TYR A 44 -5.92 -9.37 18.65
C TYR A 44 -4.74 -8.59 18.04
N ILE A 45 -4.95 -7.35 17.59
CA ILE A 45 -3.88 -6.47 17.09
C ILE A 45 -2.85 -6.19 18.19
N ILE A 46 -3.31 -5.92 19.41
CA ILE A 46 -2.46 -5.69 20.57
C ILE A 46 -1.64 -6.93 20.88
N GLU A 47 -2.27 -8.09 20.96
CA GLU A 47 -1.58 -9.37 21.20
C GLU A 47 -0.50 -9.64 20.13
N LEU A 48 -0.81 -9.42 18.85
CA LEU A 48 0.15 -9.54 17.76
C LEU A 48 1.33 -8.58 17.91
N ALA A 49 1.09 -7.36 18.37
CA ALA A 49 2.13 -6.37 18.61
C ALA A 49 3.04 -6.78 19.77
N GLU A 50 2.46 -7.26 20.88
CA GLU A 50 3.20 -7.69 22.08
C GLU A 50 4.06 -8.94 21.82
N GLN A 51 3.55 -9.89 21.03
CA GLN A 51 4.27 -11.12 20.69
C GLN A 51 5.36 -10.89 19.64
N ASN A 52 5.38 -9.74 18.97
CA ASN A 52 6.38 -9.44 17.96
C ASN A 52 7.73 -9.08 18.60
N LYS A 53 8.81 -9.76 18.19
CA LYS A 53 10.18 -9.48 18.67
C LYS A 53 10.68 -8.08 18.30
N SER A 54 10.04 -7.40 17.34
CA SER A 54 10.42 -6.06 16.89
C SER A 54 9.16 -5.23 16.55
N PRO A 55 8.40 -4.78 17.56
CA PRO A 55 7.13 -4.07 17.36
C PRO A 55 7.26 -2.82 16.50
N ARG A 56 8.43 -2.13 16.55
CA ARG A 56 8.76 -0.97 15.71
C ARG A 56 8.73 -1.23 14.20
N THR A 57 8.75 -2.50 13.78
CA THR A 57 8.62 -2.88 12.37
C THR A 57 7.17 -3.01 11.91
N LEU A 58 6.23 -2.95 12.86
CA LEU A 58 4.79 -2.97 12.59
C LEU A 58 4.26 -1.54 12.53
N THR A 59 3.31 -1.32 11.62
CA THR A 59 2.51 -0.10 11.56
C THR A 59 1.05 -0.45 11.72
N VAL A 60 0.43 0.03 12.80
CA VAL A 60 -1.01 -0.14 13.05
C VAL A 60 -1.77 1.01 12.41
N VAL A 61 -2.70 0.69 11.52
CA VAL A 61 -3.57 1.68 10.88
C VAL A 61 -4.92 1.66 11.59
N THR A 62 -5.28 2.75 12.26
CA THR A 62 -6.55 2.85 12.98
C THR A 62 -7.01 4.30 13.10
N SER A 63 -8.33 4.51 13.21
CA SER A 63 -8.93 5.79 13.63
C SER A 63 -9.18 5.87 15.13
N ASP A 64 -9.02 4.76 15.86
CA ASP A 64 -9.23 4.71 17.31
C ASP A 64 -7.97 5.19 18.06
N ASN A 65 -8.10 6.29 18.80
CA ASN A 65 -7.01 6.88 19.56
C ASN A 65 -6.58 6.03 20.77
N GLY A 66 -7.49 5.23 21.34
CA GLY A 66 -7.20 4.30 22.42
C GLY A 66 -6.31 3.16 21.93
N LEU A 67 -6.70 2.49 20.84
CA LEU A 67 -5.90 1.44 20.21
C LEU A 67 -4.53 1.99 19.76
N ALA A 68 -4.51 3.16 19.12
CA ALA A 68 -3.27 3.78 18.67
C ALA A 68 -2.30 4.00 19.85
N ARG A 69 -2.77 4.55 20.98
CA ARG A 69 -1.93 4.78 22.16
C ARG A 69 -1.39 3.48 22.75
N GLN A 70 -2.22 2.45 22.87
CA GLN A 70 -1.78 1.14 23.38
C GLN A 70 -0.69 0.54 22.50
N CYS A 71 -0.89 0.54 21.19
CA CYS A 71 0.09 0.07 20.22
C CYS A 71 1.40 0.89 20.25
N GLN A 72 1.31 2.23 20.38
CA GLN A 72 2.49 3.09 20.57
C GLN A 72 3.25 2.76 21.86
N HIS A 73 2.55 2.46 22.96
CA HIS A 73 3.19 2.07 24.22
C HIS A 73 3.97 0.75 24.10
N ILE A 74 3.49 -0.18 23.28
CA ILE A 74 4.19 -1.44 22.93
C ILE A 74 5.39 -1.16 22.00
N GLY A 75 5.40 -0.01 21.33
CA GLY A 75 6.47 0.44 20.47
C GLY A 75 6.24 0.20 18.99
N THR A 76 4.99 0.00 18.55
CA THR A 76 4.64 -0.01 17.13
C THR A 76 4.53 1.41 16.59
N GLU A 77 4.75 1.57 15.29
CA GLU A 77 4.34 2.79 14.59
C GLU A 77 2.81 2.79 14.41
N THR A 78 2.19 3.96 14.37
CA THR A 78 0.76 4.10 14.11
C THR A 78 0.50 5.10 13.01
N LEU A 79 -0.55 4.86 12.22
CA LEU A 79 -0.95 5.71 11.12
C LEU A 79 -2.46 5.90 11.13
N SER A 80 -2.93 7.13 10.88
CA SER A 80 -4.36 7.40 10.71
C SER A 80 -4.89 6.74 9.43
N ILE A 81 -6.20 6.52 9.37
CA ILE A 81 -6.85 5.99 8.16
C ILE A 81 -6.67 6.97 6.99
N GLU A 82 -6.81 8.26 7.25
CA GLU A 82 -6.68 9.32 6.25
C GLU A 82 -5.26 9.40 5.68
N ASP A 83 -4.24 9.31 6.53
CA ASP A 83 -2.84 9.30 6.12
C ASP A 83 -2.50 8.01 5.38
N PHE A 84 -3.05 6.87 5.81
CA PHE A 84 -2.88 5.61 5.12
C PHE A 84 -3.48 5.64 3.71
N ILE A 85 -4.72 6.13 3.56
CA ILE A 85 -5.36 6.31 2.26
C ILE A 85 -4.52 7.25 1.40
N THR A 86 -4.06 8.37 1.97
CA THR A 86 -3.20 9.34 1.25
C THR A 86 -1.89 8.69 0.82
N PHE A 87 -1.25 7.91 1.68
CA PHE A 87 -0.02 7.18 1.38
C PHE A 87 -0.21 6.18 0.23
N VAL A 88 -1.28 5.37 0.29
CA VAL A 88 -1.64 4.39 -0.74
C VAL A 88 -1.94 5.10 -2.08
N MET A 89 -2.71 6.19 -2.05
CA MET A 89 -3.13 6.93 -3.25
C MET A 89 -2.02 7.79 -3.85
N LYS A 90 -1.16 8.40 -3.04
CA LYS A 90 -0.02 9.21 -3.50
C LYS A 90 1.00 8.37 -4.28
N LYS A 91 1.15 7.09 -3.91
CA LYS A 91 2.00 6.13 -4.64
C LYS A 91 1.42 5.72 -5.99
N ASN A 92 0.10 5.92 -6.21
CA ASN A 92 -0.57 5.70 -7.49
C ASN A 92 -0.50 6.90 -8.44
N LYS A 93 -0.11 8.09 -7.97
CA LYS A 93 0.23 9.20 -8.86
C LYS A 93 1.57 8.88 -9.51
N LYS A 94 1.54 8.34 -10.74
CA LYS A 94 2.72 8.28 -11.62
C LYS A 94 3.40 9.65 -11.56
N LYS A 95 4.72 9.69 -11.32
CA LYS A 95 5.49 10.90 -11.68
C LYS A 95 5.06 11.25 -13.10
N PRO A 96 4.68 12.51 -13.41
CA PRO A 96 4.46 12.86 -14.80
C PRO A 96 5.69 12.39 -15.55
N LEU A 97 5.50 11.53 -16.57
CA LEU A 97 6.57 11.13 -17.45
C LEU A 97 7.25 12.44 -17.83
N GLN A 98 8.52 12.63 -17.44
CA GLN A 98 9.30 13.71 -18.00
C GLN A 98 9.22 13.46 -19.49
N LYS A 99 8.54 14.34 -20.24
CA LYS A 99 8.59 14.28 -21.68
C LYS A 99 10.09 14.29 -22.00
N PRO A 100 10.63 13.28 -22.69
CA PRO A 100 12.01 13.34 -23.10
C PRO A 100 12.18 14.70 -23.78
N THR A 101 13.08 15.53 -23.26
CA THR A 101 13.49 16.77 -23.91
C THR A 101 14.28 16.34 -25.14
N TYR A 102 13.55 15.97 -26.18
CA TYR A 102 14.11 15.67 -27.48
C TYR A 102 14.69 16.97 -28.01
N ARG A 103 16.02 17.09 -27.95
CA ARG A 103 16.73 18.12 -28.69
C ARG A 103 16.85 17.60 -30.11
N GLU A 104 15.99 18.09 -31.00
CA GLU A 104 16.11 17.76 -32.41
C GLU A 104 17.47 18.26 -32.90
N SER A 105 18.36 17.36 -33.32
CA SER A 105 19.55 17.80 -34.05
C SER A 105 19.11 18.34 -35.42
N LYS A 106 19.87 19.30 -35.97
CA LYS A 106 19.63 19.79 -37.35
C LYS A 106 19.54 18.64 -38.37
N SER A 107 20.30 17.57 -38.14
CA SER A 107 20.29 16.35 -38.96
C SER A 107 18.98 15.56 -38.87
N GLU A 108 18.33 15.49 -37.70
CA GLU A 108 17.05 14.81 -37.54
C GLU A 108 15.90 15.57 -38.20
N ILE A 109 15.91 16.90 -38.11
CA ILE A 109 14.94 17.76 -38.78
C ILE A 109 15.04 17.57 -40.30
N GLU A 110 16.26 17.58 -40.86
CA GLU A 110 16.45 17.42 -42.31
C GLU A 110 16.07 16.02 -42.80
N ARG A 111 16.35 14.97 -42.00
CA ARG A 111 15.91 13.60 -42.31
C ARG A 111 14.39 13.50 -42.35
N LEU A 112 13.70 14.09 -41.38
CA LEU A 112 12.24 14.07 -41.31
C LEU A 112 11.61 14.88 -42.43
N ARG A 113 12.20 16.04 -42.80
CA ARG A 113 11.78 16.86 -43.93
C ARG A 113 11.78 16.06 -45.24
N LYS A 114 12.88 15.35 -45.54
CA LYS A 114 12.99 14.48 -46.73
C LYS A 114 11.94 13.36 -46.76
N ILE A 115 11.68 12.72 -45.62
CA ILE A 115 10.65 11.68 -45.52
C ILE A 115 9.26 12.25 -45.78
N PHE A 116 9.01 13.48 -45.32
CA PHE A 116 7.72 14.15 -45.50
C PHE A 116 7.50 14.60 -46.95
N GLU A 117 8.49 15.24 -47.57
CA GLU A 117 8.47 15.66 -48.98
C GLU A 117 8.24 14.45 -49.91
N GLY A 118 8.97 13.35 -49.69
CA GLY A 118 8.82 12.13 -50.47
C GLY A 118 7.45 11.43 -50.32
N LYS A 119 6.72 11.67 -49.21
CA LYS A 119 5.36 11.14 -49.03
C LYS A 119 4.28 12.03 -49.61
N LEU A 120 4.56 13.33 -49.79
CA LEU A 120 3.65 14.30 -50.41
C LEU A 120 3.86 14.44 -51.92
N GLY A 121 4.93 13.84 -52.48
CA GLY A 121 5.23 13.93 -53.91
C GLY A 121 5.62 15.33 -54.37
N LEU A 122 6.17 16.14 -53.46
CA LEU A 122 6.77 17.45 -53.73
C LEU A 122 8.25 17.31 -54.12
#